data_AF-A0A846BVE9-F1
#
_entry.id   AF-A0A846BVE9-F1
#
_cell.length_a   1.000
_cell.length_b   1.000
_cell.length_c   1.000
_cell.angle_alpha   90.00
_cell.angle_beta   90.00
_cell.angle_gamma   90.00
#
_symmetry.space_group_name_H-M   'P 1'
#
loop_
_entity.id
_entity.type
_entity.pdbx_description
1 polymer ?
#
loop_
_entity_poly.entity_id
_entity_poly.type
_entity_poly.pdbx_seq_one_letter_code
_entity_poly.pdbx_strand_id
1 'polypeptide(L)' 'AVPRSPNNKYDGEFAYAQEYARIMGYGIWNPDKPMRVTPREFRKNPY' A
#
# COMPACT_ATOMS: atom_id res chain seq x y z
N ALA A 1 -12.66 22.04 11.78
CA ALA A 1 -11.40 21.42 11.34
C ALA A 1 -10.85 22.23 10.18
N VAL A 2 -9.53 22.52 10.16
CA VAL A 2 -8.90 23.28 9.06
C VAL A 2 -8.59 22.31 7.93
N PRO A 3 -9.01 22.55 6.67
CA PRO A 3 -8.66 21.68 5.56
C PRO A 3 -7.14 21.73 5.35
N ARG A 4 -6.46 20.61 5.56
CA ARG A 4 -5.04 20.48 5.22
C ARG A 4 -4.94 20.21 3.72
N SER A 5 -4.08 20.95 3.04
CA SER A 5 -3.75 20.67 1.64
C SER A 5 -3.24 19.23 1.50
N PRO A 6 -3.57 18.51 0.41
CA PRO A 6 -3.11 17.14 0.22
C PRO A 6 -1.57 17.06 0.23
N ASN A 7 -1.00 16.16 1.02
CA ASN A 7 0.44 15.90 1.00
C ASN A 7 0.76 14.96 -0.16
N ASN A 8 1.02 15.54 -1.33
CA ASN A 8 1.29 14.85 -2.58
C ASN A 8 2.80 14.71 -2.91
N LYS A 9 3.67 15.07 -1.96
CA LYS A 9 5.14 15.14 -2.17
C LYS A 9 5.73 13.83 -2.69
N TYR A 10 5.12 12.69 -2.37
CA TYR A 10 5.64 11.36 -2.66
C TYR A 10 4.74 10.53 -3.58
N ASP A 11 3.70 11.12 -4.19
CA ASP A 11 2.71 10.37 -4.96
C ASP A 11 3.34 9.62 -6.16
N GLY A 12 4.30 10.26 -6.84
CA GLY A 12 5.01 9.65 -7.97
C GLY A 12 5.90 8.48 -7.57
N GLU A 13 6.69 8.64 -6.50
CA GLU A 13 7.54 7.58 -5.96
C GLU A 13 6.70 6.40 -5.44
N PHE A 14 5.57 6.71 -4.80
CA PHE A 14 4.62 5.71 -4.34
C PHE A 14 4.00 4.93 -5.49
N ALA A 15 3.59 5.62 -6.56
CA ALA A 15 3.03 4.97 -7.76
C ALA A 15 4.05 4.03 -8.41
N TYR A 16 5.31 4.47 -8.58
CA TYR A 16 6.38 3.66 -9.15
C TYR A 16 6.68 2.43 -8.29
N ALA A 17 6.83 2.60 -6.97
CA ALA A 17 7.07 1.49 -6.05
C ALA A 17 5.92 0.47 -6.07
N GLN A 18 4.67 0.94 -6.16
CA GLN A 18 3.51 0.07 -6.23
C GLN A 18 3.46 -0.73 -7.54
N GLU A 19 3.78 -0.10 -8.67
CA GLU A 19 3.85 -0.78 -9.96
C GLU A 19 4.95 -1.85 -9.98
N TYR A 20 6.14 -1.51 -9.51
CA TYR A 20 7.25 -2.45 -9.37
C TYR A 20 6.87 -3.65 -8.48
N ALA A 21 6.27 -3.41 -7.32
CA ALA A 21 5.81 -4.48 -6.43
C ALA A 21 4.75 -5.39 -7.07
N ARG A 22 3.88 -4.84 -7.95
CA ARG A 22 2.88 -5.64 -8.67
C ARG A 22 3.54 -6.56 -9.69
N ILE A 23 4.50 -6.06 -10.46
CA ILE A 23 5.22 -6.86 -11.47
C ILE A 23 6.03 -7.97 -10.80
N MET A 24 6.69 -7.67 -9.68
CA MET A 24 7.53 -8.62 -8.96
C MET A 24 6.74 -9.53 -8.00
N GLY A 25 5.43 -9.30 -7.81
CA GLY A 25 4.61 -10.08 -6.88
C GLY A 25 5.01 -9.90 -5.41
N TYR A 26 5.38 -8.69 -4.99
CA TYR A 26 5.77 -8.41 -3.61
C TYR A 26 4.59 -8.02 -2.72
N GLY A 27 4.71 -8.34 -1.43
CA GLY A 27 3.74 -7.98 -0.39
C GLY A 27 2.34 -8.49 -0.73
N ILE A 28 1.39 -7.56 -0.87
CA ILE A 28 -0.02 -7.85 -1.17
C ILE A 28 -0.24 -8.45 -2.56
N TRP A 29 0.73 -8.31 -3.46
CA TRP A 29 0.68 -8.82 -4.83
C TRP A 29 1.25 -10.24 -4.96
N ASN A 30 1.73 -10.85 -3.87
CA ASN A 30 2.25 -12.21 -3.88
C ASN A 30 1.10 -13.23 -3.93
N PRO A 31 0.94 -14.00 -5.03
CA PRO A 31 -0.14 -14.98 -5.14
C PRO A 31 0.08 -16.23 -4.28
N ASP A 32 1.33 -16.56 -3.93
CA ASP A 32 1.67 -17.73 -3.10
C ASP A 32 1.41 -17.47 -1.61
N LYS A 33 1.42 -16.20 -1.21
CA LYS A 33 1.13 -15.74 0.16
C LYS A 33 0.02 -14.69 0.13
N PRO A 34 -1.22 -15.07 -0.23
CA PRO A 34 -2.33 -14.13 -0.23
C PRO A 34 -2.55 -13.60 1.18
N MET A 35 -2.78 -12.30 1.28
CA MET A 35 -3.06 -11.65 2.55
C MET A 35 -4.36 -12.25 3.14
N ARG A 36 -4.24 -13.01 4.24
CA ARG A 36 -5.37 -13.67 4.92
C ARG A 36 -6.10 -12.76 5.90
N VAL A 37 -5.63 -11.52 6.05
CA VAL A 37 -6.23 -10.48 6.89
C VAL A 37 -7.05 -9.53 6.02
N THR A 38 -8.21 -9.14 6.51
CA THR A 38 -9.02 -8.14 5.81
C THR A 38 -8.32 -6.77 5.85
N PRO A 39 -8.58 -5.86 4.90
CA PRO A 39 -8.01 -4.52 4.91
C PRO A 39 -8.28 -3.73 6.20
N ARG A 40 -9.36 -4.09 6.93
CA ARG A 40 -9.71 -3.51 8.22
C ARG A 40 -8.80 -4.01 9.34
N GLU A 41 -8.41 -5.27 9.30
CA GLU A 41 -7.52 -5.89 10.29
C GLU A 41 -6.07 -5.43 10.09
N PHE A 42 -5.60 -5.35 8.84
CA PHE A 42 -4.27 -4.83 8.52
C PHE A 42 -4.07 -3.39 9.03
N ARG A 43 -5.05 -2.51 8.83
CA ARG A 43 -5.00 -1.11 9.31
C ARG A 43 -4.97 -0.99 10.84
N LYS A 44 -5.46 -1.99 11.57
CA LYS A 44 -5.39 -2.01 13.03
C LYS A 44 -4.04 -2.50 13.53
N ASN A 45 -3.28 -3.25 12.73
CA ASN A 45 -2.01 -3.82 13.14
C ASN A 45 -1.05 -4.06 11.96
N PRO A 46 -0.23 -3.07 11.58
CA PRO A 46 0.79 -3.19 10.54
C PRO A 46 2.06 -3.80 11.16
N TYR A 47 2.11 -5.12 11.32
CA TYR A 47 3.36 -5.83 11.57
C TYR A 47 4.00 -6.25 10.24
#